data_AF-A0A2H0UHE3-F1
#
_entry.id   AF-A0A2H0UHE3-F1
#
_cell.length_a   1.000
_cell.length_b   1.000
_cell.length_c   1.000
_cell.angle_alpha   90.00
_cell.angle_beta   90.00
_cell.angle_gamma   90.00
#
_symmetry.space_group_name_H-M   'P 1'
#
loop_
_entity.id
_entity.type
_entity.pdbx_description
1 polymer ?
#
loop_
_entity_poly.entity_id
_entity_poly.type
_entity_poly.pdbx_seq_one_letter_code
_entity_poly.pdbx_strand_id
1 'polypeptide(L)' 'MSQDNLVKLKSTATGRIIWTHKNKKKLSNHKLELKKYDPVVRKRVIHKEIKK' A
#
# COMPACT_ATOMS: atom_id res chain seq x y z
N MET A 1 -16.52 -0.03 -13.46
CA MET A 1 -15.20 0.23 -12.83
C MET A 1 -15.24 -0.24 -11.39
N SER A 2 -14.86 -1.49 -11.11
CA SER A 2 -15.06 -2.07 -9.77
C SER A 2 -13.92 -1.70 -8.79
N GLN A 3 -14.26 -1.24 -7.58
CA GLN A 3 -13.33 -1.08 -6.46
C GLN A 3 -12.83 -2.42 -5.88
N ASP A 4 -13.20 -3.55 -6.46
CA ASP A 4 -12.80 -4.87 -5.95
C ASP A 4 -11.29 -5.01 -5.81
N ASN A 5 -10.50 -4.42 -6.69
CA ASN A 5 -9.04 -4.52 -6.66
C ASN A 5 -8.34 -3.43 -5.84
N LEU A 6 -9.10 -2.54 -5.18
CA LEU A 6 -8.54 -1.42 -4.42
C LEU A 6 -8.01 -1.86 -3.05
N VAL A 7 -6.83 -1.35 -2.69
CA VAL A 7 -6.08 -1.71 -1.49
C VAL A 7 -5.49 -0.46 -0.82
N LYS A 8 -5.42 -0.49 0.52
CA LYS A 8 -4.76 0.52 1.35
C LYS A 8 -3.33 0.09 1.66
N LEU A 9 -2.37 0.98 1.45
CA LEU A 9 -0.99 0.83 1.88
C LEU A 9 -0.66 1.91 2.91
N LYS A 10 -0.20 1.52 4.10
CA LYS A 10 0.18 2.45 5.18
C LYS A 10 1.69 2.57 5.31
N SER A 11 2.17 3.80 5.42
CA SER A 11 3.56 4.10 5.75
C SER A 11 3.90 3.59 7.15
N THR A 12 5.06 2.95 7.28
CA THR A 12 5.58 2.49 8.57
C THR A 12 6.05 3.63 9.47
N ALA A 13 6.43 4.78 8.92
CA ALA A 13 6.98 5.89 9.70
C ALA A 13 5.94 6.94 10.11
N THR A 14 5.00 7.26 9.23
CA THR A 14 4.20 8.50 9.38
C THR A 14 2.71 8.30 9.18
N GLY A 15 2.24 7.05 9.24
CA GLY A 15 0.82 6.70 9.23
C GLY A 15 0.07 7.05 7.93
N ARG A 16 0.74 7.67 6.95
CA ARG A 16 0.20 8.05 5.64
C ARG A 16 -0.35 6.84 4.91
N ILE A 17 -1.59 6.95 4.44
CA ILE A 17 -2.26 5.92 3.66
C ILE A 17 -2.24 6.34 2.19
N ILE A 18 -1.82 5.43 1.33
CA ILE A 18 -1.96 5.56 -0.12
C ILE A 18 -2.89 4.45 -0.62
N TRP A 19 -3.65 4.76 -1.66
CA TRP A 19 -4.55 3.82 -2.29
C TRP A 19 -3.96 3.33 -3.59
N THR A 20 -3.94 2.01 -3.77
CA THR A 20 -3.40 1.38 -4.97
C THR A 20 -4.30 0.23 -5.42
N HIS A 21 -4.18 -0.16 -6.67
CA HIS A 21 -4.84 -1.37 -7.17
C HIS A 21 -3.88 -2.57 -7.08
N LYS A 22 -4.39 -3.73 -6.67
CA LYS A 22 -3.68 -5.00 -6.78
C LYS A 22 -4.49 -6.01 -7.57
N ASN A 23 -3.81 -6.83 -8.36
CA ASN A 23 -4.45 -7.94 -9.04
C ASN A 23 -4.67 -9.10 -8.05
N LYS A 24 -5.87 -9.18 -7.47
CA LYS A 24 -6.25 -10.20 -6.49
C LYS A 24 -6.12 -11.64 -7.01
N LYS A 25 -6.25 -11.87 -8.32
CA LYS A 25 -6.15 -13.24 -8.90
C LYS A 25 -4.72 -13.79 -8.86
N LYS A 26 -3.71 -12.94 -9.06
CA LYS A 26 -2.30 -13.35 -9.06
C LYS A 26 -1.61 -13.17 -7.71
N LEU A 27 -2.04 -12.17 -6.93
CA LEU A 27 -1.42 -11.75 -5.67
C LEU A 27 -2.36 -11.96 -4.46
N SER A 28 -3.15 -13.02 -4.46
CA SER A 28 -4.05 -13.37 -3.35
C SER A 28 -3.29 -13.68 -2.06
N ASN A 29 -2.13 -14.34 -2.19
CA ASN A 29 -1.44 -14.96 -1.05
C ASN A 29 -0.33 -14.08 -0.46
N HIS A 30 0.01 -12.96 -1.10
CA HIS A 30 1.10 -12.08 -0.66
C HIS A 30 0.57 -10.70 -0.25
N LYS A 31 1.03 -10.24 0.92
CA LYS A 31 0.83 -8.85 1.34
C LYS A 31 1.83 -7.97 0.60
N LEU A 32 1.36 -6.85 0.06
CA LEU A 32 2.24 -5.90 -0.63
C LEU A 32 3.10 -5.13 0.37
N GLU A 33 4.41 -5.12 0.12
CA GLU A 33 5.37 -4.25 0.79
C GLU A 33 6.12 -3.43 -0.27
N LEU A 34 5.84 -2.12 -0.33
CA LEU A 34 6.40 -1.25 -1.35
C LEU A 34 7.21 -0.12 -0.72
N LYS A 35 8.44 0.10 -1.19
CA LYS A 35 9.20 1.30 -0.84
C LYS A 35 8.65 2.49 -1.64
N LYS A 36 7.98 3.42 -0.95
CA LYS A 36 7.47 4.66 -1.54
C LYS A 36 7.96 5.86 -0.75
N TYR A 37 7.94 7.01 -1.42
CA TYR A 37 8.36 8.26 -0.81
C TYR A 37 7.30 8.76 0.19
N ASP A 38 7.75 9.02 1.40
CA ASP A 38 6.94 9.68 2.42
C ASP A 38 7.31 11.18 2.48
N PRO A 39 6.40 12.11 2.17
CA PRO A 39 6.67 13.54 2.18
C PRO A 39 6.89 14.10 3.58
N VAL A 40 6.42 13.41 4.63
CA VAL A 40 6.57 13.89 6.01
C VAL A 40 7.99 13.67 6.51
N VAL A 41 8.52 12.45 6.32
CA VAL A 41 9.92 12.12 6.69
C VAL A 41 10.91 12.52 5.59
N ARG A 42 10.41 12.84 4.38
CA ARG A 42 11.19 13.15 3.17
C ARG A 42 12.18 12.04 2.77
N LYS A 43 11.80 10.79 3.04
CA LYS A 43 12.61 9.59 2.73
C LYS A 43 11.74 8.53 2.09
N ARG A 44 12.36 7.58 1.38
CA ARG A 44 11.66 6.38 0.89
C ARG A 44 11.52 5.39 2.03
N VAL A 45 10.29 5.10 2.41
CA VAL A 45 9.91 4.25 3.53
C VAL A 45 9.12 3.05 3.00
N ILE A 46 9.10 1.97 3.77
CA ILE A 46 8.31 0.79 3.44
C ILE A 46 6.84 1.08 3.79
N HIS A 47 5.97 0.90 2.80
CA HIS A 47 4.52 0.90 2.98
C HIS A 47 4.02 -0.53 2.99
N LYS A 48 3.23 -0.88 4.01
CA LYS A 48 2.66 -2.21 4.18
C LYS A 48 1.18 -2.19 3.85
N GLU A 49 0.70 -3.28 3.25
CA GLU A 49 -0.71 -3.49 3.01
C GLU A 49 -1.51 -3.62 4.30
N ILE A 50 -2.61 -2.87 4.38
CA ILE A 50 -3.58 -2.96 5.46
C ILE A 50 -4.92 -3.44 4.90
N LYS A 51 -5.63 -4.23 5.72
CA LYS A 51 -6.99 -4.68 5.42
C LYS A 51 -7.89 -3.46 5.17
N LYS A 52 -8.66 -3.51 4.08
CA LYS A 52 -9.62 -2.47 3.73
C LYS A 52 -10.62 -2.26 4.87
#